data_AF-A0A1B7NU27-F1
#
_entry.id   AF-A0A1B7NU27-F1
#
_cell.length_a   1.000
_cell.length_b   1.000
_cell.length_c   1.000
_cell.angle_alpha   90.00
_cell.angle_beta   90.00
_cell.angle_gamma   90.00
#
_symmetry.space_group_name_H-M   'P 1'
#
loop_
_entity.id
_entity.type
_entity.pdbx_description
1 polymer ?
#
loop_
_entity_poly.entity_id
_entity_poly.type
_entity_poly.pdbx_seq_one_letter_code
_entity_poly.pdbx_strand_id
1 'polypeptide(L)'
;MRLMGNERQTADIDVLIESSERDSLLAYLRKHKYLVRANNRTAIQFDNSIEPVPLDVLVEVADGPSLRRFLRPDVALGIKLRTCYLRADDEHGEHKSGGDLTDIYFLLDFILEQGLKVGDDCAQKIQISYLNMYYLRDRMNPANFEKMKACGVQKLLKPWAEHDLEQRELYEAMAGTDIDPFTYA
;
A
#
# COMPACT_ATOMS: atom_id res chain seq x y z
N MET A 1 -14.94 7.08 11.61
CA MET A 1 -15.47 6.84 10.25
C MET A 1 -15.22 5.37 9.92
N ARG A 2 -16.22 4.58 9.49
CA ARG A 2 -15.98 3.21 9.00
C ARG A 2 -15.77 3.29 7.49
N LEU A 3 -14.58 2.97 7.01
CA LEU A 3 -14.30 2.87 5.58
C LEU A 3 -14.26 1.38 5.20
N MET A 4 -15.05 0.97 4.20
CA MET A 4 -15.14 -0.43 3.75
C MET A 4 -15.53 -1.45 4.84
N GLY A 5 -16.02 -1.00 6.00
CA GLY A 5 -16.34 -1.86 7.14
C GLY A 5 -15.20 -2.07 8.14
N ASN A 6 -14.02 -1.47 7.91
CA ASN A 6 -12.92 -1.53 8.89
C ASN A 6 -13.27 -0.69 10.14
N GLU A 7 -13.06 -1.28 11.32
CA GLU A 7 -13.29 -0.64 12.62
C GLU A 7 -12.04 0.02 13.21
N ARG A 8 -10.88 -0.20 12.60
CA ARG A 8 -9.60 0.37 13.04
C ARG A 8 -9.64 1.89 12.91
N GLN A 9 -9.24 2.59 13.97
CA GLN A 9 -9.03 4.04 13.93
C GLN A 9 -7.77 4.35 13.12
N THR A 10 -7.88 5.33 12.22
CA THR A 10 -6.74 5.93 11.51
C THR A 10 -6.54 7.34 12.02
N ALA A 11 -5.28 7.76 12.14
CA ALA A 11 -4.93 9.06 12.72
C ALA A 11 -4.66 10.14 11.66
N ASP A 12 -4.56 9.72 10.40
CA ASP A 12 -4.09 10.48 9.26
C ASP A 12 -5.01 10.29 8.04
N ILE A 13 -4.86 11.19 7.07
CA ILE A 13 -5.50 11.13 5.76
C ILE A 13 -4.40 11.03 4.70
N ASP A 14 -4.39 9.91 3.99
CA ASP A 14 -3.61 9.74 2.76
C ASP A 14 -4.45 10.13 1.55
N VAL A 15 -3.92 11.00 0.70
CA VAL A 15 -4.54 11.35 -0.58
C VAL A 15 -3.59 10.96 -1.70
N LEU A 16 -4.00 10.00 -2.53
CA LEU A 16 -3.32 9.65 -3.77
C LEU A 16 -3.83 10.53 -4.90
N ILE A 17 -2.93 11.25 -5.57
CA ILE A 17 -3.25 12.16 -6.68
C ILE A 17 -2.19 12.08 -7.80
N GLU A 18 -2.52 12.60 -8.97
CA GLU A 18 -1.52 12.78 -10.03
C GLU A 18 -0.46 13.83 -9.65
N SER A 19 0.77 13.62 -10.15
CA SER A 19 1.89 14.56 -9.97
C SER A 19 1.55 15.98 -10.42
N SER A 20 0.86 16.09 -11.55
CA SER A 20 0.40 17.35 -12.18
C SER A 20 -0.62 18.11 -11.32
N GLU A 21 -1.40 17.41 -10.50
CA GLU A 21 -2.51 17.97 -9.73
C GLU A 21 -2.11 18.37 -8.30
N ARG A 22 -0.93 17.93 -7.84
CA ARG A 22 -0.45 18.16 -6.47
C ARG A 22 -0.46 19.61 -6.05
N ASP A 23 0.18 20.46 -6.85
CA ASP A 23 0.30 21.87 -6.50
C ASP A 23 -1.06 22.57 -6.52
N SER A 24 -1.95 22.16 -7.44
CA SER A 24 -3.33 22.64 -7.52
C SER A 24 -4.16 22.28 -6.29
N LEU A 25 -4.06 21.03 -5.80
CA LEU A 25 -4.71 20.61 -4.56
C LEU A 25 -4.19 21.40 -3.36
N LEU A 26 -2.87 21.50 -3.21
CA LEU A 26 -2.26 22.24 -2.10
C LEU A 26 -2.61 23.73 -2.16
N ALA A 27 -2.64 24.33 -3.35
CA ALA A 27 -3.08 25.71 -3.54
C ALA A 27 -4.56 25.89 -3.17
N TYR A 28 -5.43 24.95 -3.55
CA TYR A 28 -6.84 24.95 -3.15
C TYR A 28 -7.00 24.90 -1.63
N LEU A 29 -6.35 23.94 -0.96
CA LEU A 29 -6.43 23.80 0.50
C LEU A 29 -5.90 25.05 1.23
N ARG A 30 -4.83 25.68 0.73
CA ARG A 30 -4.30 26.95 1.26
C ARG A 30 -5.28 28.11 1.04
N LYS A 31 -5.84 28.25 -0.16
CA LYS A 31 -6.81 29.31 -0.50
C LYS A 31 -8.02 29.28 0.42
N HIS A 32 -8.48 28.08 0.77
CA HIS A 32 -9.62 27.87 1.66
C HIS A 32 -9.25 27.82 3.16
N LYS A 33 -7.97 28.06 3.52
CA LYS A 33 -7.46 28.01 4.89
C LYS A 33 -7.66 26.67 5.60
N TYR A 34 -7.77 25.59 4.83
CA TYR A 34 -7.86 24.23 5.37
C TYR A 34 -6.48 23.63 5.65
N LEU A 35 -5.44 24.07 4.93
CA LEU A 35 -4.09 23.58 5.15
C LEU A 35 -3.43 24.29 6.34
N VAL A 36 -3.08 23.53 7.38
CA VAL A 36 -2.42 24.03 8.59
C VAL A 36 -1.12 23.23 8.87
N ARG A 37 -0.30 23.73 9.80
CA ARG A 37 0.81 22.95 10.38
C ARG A 37 0.47 22.55 11.80
N ALA A 38 0.56 21.26 12.10
CA ALA A 38 0.39 20.70 13.43
C ALA A 38 1.53 19.71 13.71
N ASN A 39 2.19 19.81 14.86
CA ASN A 39 3.28 18.90 15.27
C ASN A 39 4.38 18.75 14.20
N ASN A 40 4.80 19.84 13.57
CA ASN A 40 5.78 19.88 12.47
C ASN A 40 5.38 19.12 11.19
N ARG A 41 4.09 18.77 11.03
CA ARG A 41 3.55 18.09 9.84
C ARG A 41 2.47 18.93 9.17
N THR A 42 2.26 18.65 7.89
CA THR A 42 1.12 19.20 7.13
C THR A 42 -0.16 18.53 7.61
N ALA A 43 -1.20 19.31 7.87
CA ALA A 43 -2.49 18.83 8.34
C ALA A 43 -3.63 19.59 7.67
N ILE A 44 -4.82 18.98 7.68
CA ILE A 44 -6.08 19.62 7.29
C ILE A 44 -6.91 19.94 8.53
N GLN A 45 -7.46 21.15 8.56
CA GLN A 45 -8.46 21.57 9.54
C GLN A 45 -9.65 22.19 8.80
N PHE A 46 -10.76 21.46 8.72
CA PHE A 46 -11.99 21.95 8.08
C PHE A 46 -12.81 22.87 8.99
N ASP A 47 -12.71 22.65 10.31
CA ASP A 47 -13.37 23.41 11.35
C ASP A 47 -12.39 23.58 12.53
N ASN A 48 -12.34 24.80 13.08
CA ASN A 48 -11.54 25.12 14.27
C ASN A 48 -12.02 24.39 15.54
N SER A 49 -13.23 23.82 15.52
CA SER A 49 -13.76 22.98 16.60
C SER A 49 -13.18 21.56 16.61
N ILE A 50 -12.46 21.17 15.56
CA ILE A 50 -11.88 19.83 15.40
C ILE A 50 -10.35 19.93 15.41
N GLU A 51 -9.70 18.95 16.02
CA GLU A 51 -8.24 18.85 15.97
C GLU A 51 -7.75 18.68 14.52
N PRO A 52 -6.63 19.35 14.14
CA PRO A 52 -6.03 19.17 12.82
C PRO A 52 -5.67 17.71 12.55
N VAL A 53 -6.07 17.20 11.38
CA VAL A 53 -5.77 15.83 10.96
C VAL A 53 -4.55 15.84 10.05
N PRO A 54 -3.47 15.09 10.36
CA PRO A 54 -2.32 14.93 9.47
C PRO A 54 -2.73 14.56 8.04
N LEU A 55 -2.10 15.20 7.06
CA LEU A 55 -2.32 14.97 5.64
C LEU A 55 -1.02 14.56 4.97
N ASP A 56 -1.05 13.37 4.39
CA ASP A 56 0.00 12.88 3.51
C ASP A 56 -0.52 12.83 2.07
N VAL A 57 0.15 13.57 1.19
CA VAL A 57 -0.19 13.63 -0.24
C VAL A 57 0.77 12.72 -0.97
N LEU A 58 0.26 11.54 -1.34
CA LEU A 58 0.96 10.54 -2.12
C LEU A 58 0.75 10.87 -3.60
N VAL A 59 1.83 10.77 -4.37
CA VAL A 59 1.80 11.11 -5.79
C VAL A 59 1.87 9.83 -6.60
N GLU A 60 0.87 9.57 -7.42
CA GLU A 60 0.85 8.43 -8.34
C GLU A 60 1.79 8.69 -9.54
N VAL A 61 2.42 7.62 -10.03
CA VAL A 61 3.28 7.62 -11.24
C VAL A 61 2.48 7.32 -12.52
N ALA A 62 1.14 7.43 -12.50
CA ALA A 62 0.35 7.03 -13.66
C ALA A 62 -0.82 7.98 -13.96
N ASP A 63 -0.97 8.24 -15.26
CA ASP A 63 -1.98 9.07 -15.90
C ASP A 63 -3.40 8.52 -15.67
N GLY A 64 -4.33 9.39 -15.26
CA GLY A 64 -5.75 9.10 -15.21
C GLY A 64 -6.50 9.98 -14.21
N PRO A 65 -7.35 10.92 -14.66
CA PRO A 65 -8.11 11.77 -13.76
C PRO A 65 -9.16 10.90 -13.07
N SER A 66 -8.93 10.56 -11.81
CA SER A 66 -9.99 10.04 -10.98
C SER A 66 -9.77 10.47 -9.55
N LEU A 67 -10.39 11.60 -9.21
CA LEU A 67 -10.93 11.88 -7.88
C LEU A 67 -12.00 10.82 -7.56
N ARG A 68 -11.63 9.54 -7.52
CA ARG A 68 -12.43 8.53 -6.84
C ARG A 68 -12.40 8.90 -5.37
N ARG A 69 -13.57 8.96 -4.73
CA ARG A 69 -13.70 9.28 -3.30
C ARG A 69 -12.90 8.32 -2.41
N PHE A 70 -12.57 7.13 -2.91
CA PHE A 70 -11.78 6.11 -2.23
C PHE A 70 -10.85 5.39 -3.20
N LEU A 71 -9.67 5.04 -2.71
CA LEU A 71 -8.72 4.20 -3.43
C LEU A 71 -9.35 2.83 -3.71
N ARG A 72 -9.08 2.26 -4.90
CA ARG A 72 -9.56 0.91 -5.20
C ARG A 72 -8.90 -0.11 -4.26
N PRO A 73 -9.63 -1.13 -3.78
CA PRO A 73 -9.09 -2.11 -2.84
C PRO A 73 -7.84 -2.84 -3.33
N ASP A 74 -7.76 -3.17 -4.62
CA ASP A 74 -6.61 -3.84 -5.23
C ASP A 74 -5.35 -2.96 -5.22
N VAL A 75 -5.51 -1.67 -5.52
CA VAL A 75 -4.43 -0.67 -5.44
C VAL A 75 -4.01 -0.46 -3.99
N ALA A 76 -4.96 -0.35 -3.05
CA ALA A 76 -4.67 -0.25 -1.63
C ALA A 76 -3.89 -1.48 -1.12
N LEU A 77 -4.28 -2.69 -1.55
CA LEU A 77 -3.58 -3.93 -1.24
C LEU A 77 -2.16 -3.89 -1.81
N GLY A 78 -1.99 -3.52 -3.07
CA GLY A 78 -0.68 -3.42 -3.70
C GLY A 78 0.27 -2.45 -2.97
N ILE A 79 -0.23 -1.28 -2.56
CA ILE A 79 0.54 -0.31 -1.76
C ILE A 79 0.95 -0.94 -0.43
N LYS A 80 0.02 -1.56 0.29
CA LYS A 80 0.28 -2.17 1.60
C LYS A 80 1.28 -3.32 1.54
N LEU A 81 1.17 -4.18 0.54
CA LEU A 81 2.15 -5.25 0.30
C LEU A 81 3.54 -4.67 0.01
N ARG A 82 3.61 -3.63 -0.81
CA ARG A 82 4.89 -2.96 -1.11
C ARG A 82 5.51 -2.31 0.12
N THR A 83 4.73 -1.58 0.92
CA THR A 83 5.23 -0.84 2.07
C THR A 83 5.58 -1.73 3.26
N CYS A 84 4.90 -2.86 3.42
CA CYS A 84 5.16 -3.79 4.53
C CYS A 84 6.63 -4.23 4.61
N TYR A 85 7.27 -4.47 3.46
CA TYR A 85 8.69 -4.81 3.37
C TYR A 85 9.61 -3.59 3.54
N LEU A 86 9.27 -2.45 2.92
CA LEU A 86 10.10 -1.23 2.97
C LEU A 86 10.21 -0.63 4.38
N ARG A 87 9.35 -1.06 5.31
CA ARG A 87 9.40 -0.63 6.71
C ARG A 87 10.44 -1.39 7.54
N ALA A 88 11.13 -2.39 6.99
CA ALA A 88 12.19 -3.10 7.70
C ALA A 88 13.33 -2.17 8.18
N ASP A 89 13.56 -1.06 7.48
CA ASP A 89 14.63 -0.10 7.78
C ASP A 89 14.16 1.14 8.57
N ASP A 90 12.90 1.20 9.02
CA ASP A 90 12.34 2.32 9.80
C ASP A 90 12.54 2.08 11.30
N GLU A 91 12.91 3.12 12.07
CA GLU A 91 13.06 3.09 13.54
C GLU A 91 11.81 2.56 14.26
N HIS A 92 10.63 2.72 13.65
CA HIS A 92 9.34 2.17 14.13
C HIS A 92 8.77 1.10 13.20
N GLY A 93 9.65 0.46 12.42
CA GLY A 93 9.33 -0.43 11.31
C GLY A 93 8.47 -1.62 11.69
N GLU A 94 8.81 -2.30 12.79
CA GLU A 94 8.08 -3.49 13.23
C GLU A 94 6.62 -3.21 13.60
N HIS A 95 6.36 -2.16 14.38
CA HIS A 95 5.00 -1.78 14.77
C HIS A 95 4.17 -1.38 13.54
N LYS A 96 4.76 -0.59 12.64
CA LYS A 96 4.11 -0.14 11.42
C LYS A 96 3.87 -1.31 10.43
N SER A 97 4.78 -2.27 10.36
CA SER A 97 4.64 -3.49 9.57
C SER A 97 3.51 -4.38 10.09
N GLY A 98 3.35 -4.49 11.43
CA GLY A 98 2.20 -5.18 12.03
C GLY A 98 0.85 -4.56 11.67
N GLY A 99 0.79 -3.23 11.62
CA GLY A 99 -0.39 -2.50 11.11
C GLY A 99 -0.66 -2.79 9.63
N ASP A 100 0.37 -2.82 8.80
CA ASP A 100 0.22 -3.13 7.37
C ASP A 100 -0.24 -4.57 7.15
N LEU A 101 0.27 -5.55 7.89
CA LEU A 101 -0.21 -6.94 7.83
C LEU A 101 -1.70 -7.05 8.20
N THR A 102 -2.14 -6.31 9.21
CA THR A 102 -3.56 -6.26 9.61
C THR A 102 -4.42 -5.70 8.47
N ASP A 103 -3.97 -4.60 7.85
CA ASP A 103 -4.67 -4.00 6.71
C ASP A 103 -4.67 -4.93 5.49
N ILE A 104 -3.57 -5.66 5.23
CA ILE A 104 -3.46 -6.66 4.16
C ILE A 104 -4.51 -7.75 4.36
N TYR A 105 -4.62 -8.32 5.56
CA TYR A 105 -5.60 -9.38 5.84
C TYR A 105 -7.04 -8.88 5.60
N PHE A 106 -7.36 -7.69 6.11
CA PHE A 106 -8.66 -7.07 5.89
C PHE A 106 -8.95 -6.87 4.38
N LEU A 107 -7.98 -6.36 3.62
CA LEU A 107 -8.16 -6.11 2.18
C LEU A 107 -8.30 -7.40 1.38
N LEU A 108 -7.58 -8.46 1.75
CA LEU A 108 -7.73 -9.77 1.12
C LEU A 108 -9.14 -10.33 1.33
N ASP A 109 -9.65 -10.28 2.56
CA ASP A 109 -11.02 -10.71 2.85
C ASP A 109 -12.04 -9.88 2.10
N PHE A 110 -11.92 -8.55 2.15
CA PHE A 110 -12.81 -7.64 1.45
C PHE A 110 -12.83 -7.91 -0.07
N ILE A 111 -11.67 -8.06 -0.71
CA ILE A 111 -11.58 -8.31 -2.15
C ILE A 111 -12.28 -9.63 -2.51
N LEU A 112 -12.04 -10.70 -1.75
CA LEU A 112 -12.65 -12.01 -2.00
C LEU A 112 -14.16 -12.02 -1.76
N GLU A 113 -14.63 -11.41 -0.67
CA GLU A 113 -16.06 -11.30 -0.34
C GLU A 113 -16.83 -10.52 -1.41
N GLN A 114 -16.20 -9.53 -2.03
CA GLN A 114 -16.78 -8.76 -3.13
C GLN A 114 -16.63 -9.44 -4.50
N GLY A 115 -16.00 -10.62 -4.59
CA GLY A 115 -15.73 -11.31 -5.86
C GLY A 115 -14.74 -10.57 -6.77
N LEU A 116 -13.91 -9.70 -6.19
CA LEU A 116 -12.91 -8.89 -6.90
C LEU A 116 -11.58 -9.65 -7.00
N LYS A 117 -10.69 -9.14 -7.87
CA LYS A 117 -9.29 -9.60 -8.01
C LYS A 117 -8.39 -8.42 -8.34
N VAL A 118 -7.09 -8.63 -8.21
CA VAL A 118 -6.06 -7.69 -8.68
C VAL A 118 -6.20 -7.49 -10.20
N GLY A 119 -6.44 -6.23 -10.59
CA GLY A 119 -6.53 -5.79 -11.98
C GLY A 119 -5.16 -5.71 -12.66
N ASP A 120 -5.14 -5.86 -13.98
CA ASP A 120 -3.90 -5.76 -14.77
C ASP A 120 -3.36 -4.32 -14.77
N ASP A 121 -4.24 -3.33 -14.72
CA ASP A 121 -3.87 -1.92 -14.61
C ASP A 121 -3.26 -1.59 -13.24
N CYS A 122 -3.67 -2.29 -12.17
CA CYS A 122 -2.97 -2.23 -10.89
C CYS A 122 -1.57 -2.86 -11.00
N ALA A 123 -1.45 -4.03 -11.62
CA ALA A 123 -0.18 -4.73 -11.79
C ALA A 123 0.84 -3.97 -12.65
N GLN A 124 0.39 -3.19 -13.63
CA GLN A 124 1.24 -2.30 -14.42
C GLN A 124 1.84 -1.16 -13.58
N LYS A 125 1.15 -0.73 -12.53
CA LYS A 125 1.54 0.42 -11.70
C LYS A 125 2.29 0.03 -10.44
N ILE A 126 1.95 -1.13 -9.88
CA ILE A 126 2.51 -1.62 -8.62
C ILE A 126 3.17 -2.96 -8.89
N GLN A 127 4.49 -2.96 -8.83
CA GLN A 127 5.30 -4.16 -8.83
C GLN A 127 5.88 -4.42 -7.44
N ILE A 128 5.93 -5.69 -7.07
CA ILE A 128 6.45 -6.22 -5.81
C ILE A 128 7.61 -7.15 -6.14
N SER A 129 8.74 -6.97 -5.46
CA SER A 129 9.92 -7.84 -5.65
C SER A 129 9.71 -9.22 -5.05
N TYR A 130 10.50 -10.19 -5.53
CA TYR A 130 10.51 -11.55 -4.98
C TYR A 130 10.86 -11.55 -3.49
N LEU A 131 11.83 -10.73 -3.08
CA LEU A 131 12.25 -10.59 -1.69
C LEU A 131 11.14 -10.06 -0.78
N ASN A 132 10.35 -9.09 -1.25
CA ASN A 132 9.18 -8.63 -0.51
C ASN A 132 8.14 -9.76 -0.36
N MET A 133 7.87 -10.50 -1.43
CA MET A 133 6.93 -11.62 -1.36
C MET A 133 7.39 -12.73 -0.42
N TYR A 134 8.70 -13.03 -0.39
CA TYR A 134 9.29 -13.94 0.58
C TYR A 134 9.08 -13.46 2.02
N TYR A 135 9.38 -12.18 2.28
CA TYR A 135 9.18 -11.59 3.60
C TYR A 135 7.71 -11.67 4.04
N LEU A 136 6.78 -11.34 3.16
CA LEU A 136 5.34 -11.46 3.44
C LEU A 136 4.95 -12.90 3.76
N ARG A 137 5.43 -13.87 2.98
CA ARG A 137 5.15 -15.29 3.20
C ARG A 137 5.65 -15.78 4.55
N ASP A 138 6.84 -15.36 4.99
CA ASP A 138 7.41 -15.72 6.30
C ASP A 138 6.58 -15.14 7.46
N ARG A 139 6.03 -13.94 7.27
CA ARG A 139 5.30 -13.19 8.30
C ARG A 139 3.80 -13.49 8.35
N MET A 140 3.25 -14.05 7.29
CA MET A 140 1.82 -14.35 7.17
C MET A 140 1.52 -15.80 7.54
N ASN A 141 0.34 -16.02 8.14
CA ASN A 141 -0.14 -17.39 8.29
C ASN A 141 -0.48 -18.00 6.90
N PRO A 142 -0.41 -19.34 6.75
CA PRO A 142 -0.65 -19.99 5.45
C PRO A 142 -2.04 -19.70 4.85
N ALA A 143 -3.08 -19.59 5.68
CA ALA A 143 -4.43 -19.34 5.20
C ALA A 143 -4.55 -17.96 4.51
N ASN A 144 -3.92 -16.93 5.06
CA ASN A 144 -3.90 -15.61 4.45
C ASN A 144 -2.99 -15.56 3.21
N PHE A 145 -1.93 -16.37 3.15
CA PHE A 145 -1.13 -16.51 1.94
C PHE A 145 -1.93 -17.14 0.78
N GLU A 146 -2.75 -18.15 1.06
CA GLU A 146 -3.67 -18.71 0.06
C GLU A 146 -4.71 -17.68 -0.44
N LYS A 147 -5.19 -16.80 0.45
CA LYS A 147 -6.04 -15.67 0.02
C LYS A 147 -5.32 -14.74 -0.96
N MET A 148 -4.03 -14.47 -0.78
CA MET A 148 -3.25 -13.67 -1.75
C MET A 148 -3.27 -14.29 -3.15
N LYS A 149 -3.07 -15.62 -3.25
CA LYS A 149 -3.15 -16.35 -4.52
C LYS A 149 -4.54 -16.24 -5.12
N ALA A 150 -5.59 -16.42 -4.31
CA ALA A 150 -6.98 -16.32 -4.75
C ALA A 150 -7.34 -14.92 -5.27
N CYS A 151 -6.83 -13.87 -4.63
CA CYS A 151 -6.95 -12.47 -5.05
C CYS A 151 -6.18 -12.15 -6.34
N GLY A 152 -5.26 -13.01 -6.78
CA GLY A 152 -4.45 -12.78 -7.97
C GLY A 152 -3.19 -11.94 -7.72
N VAL A 153 -2.68 -11.90 -6.49
CA VAL A 153 -1.53 -11.06 -6.11
C VAL A 153 -0.26 -11.42 -6.90
N GLN A 154 -0.15 -12.65 -7.43
CA GLN A 154 0.97 -13.03 -8.31
C GLN A 154 1.15 -12.10 -9.52
N LYS A 155 0.08 -11.42 -9.98
CA LYS A 155 0.17 -10.43 -11.06
C LYS A 155 1.04 -9.23 -10.70
N LEU A 156 1.13 -8.89 -9.43
CA LEU A 156 1.96 -7.78 -8.94
C LEU A 156 3.44 -8.14 -8.87
N LEU A 157 3.81 -9.42 -9.08
CA LEU A 157 5.19 -9.84 -8.98
C LEU A 157 6.01 -9.25 -10.13
N LYS A 158 7.08 -8.53 -9.79
CA LYS A 158 8.02 -8.00 -10.77
C LYS A 158 8.65 -9.16 -11.57
N PRO A 159 8.80 -9.08 -12.90
CA PRO A 159 9.49 -10.12 -13.66
C PRO A 159 10.92 -10.36 -13.13
N TRP A 160 11.33 -11.63 -13.02
CA TRP A 160 12.65 -12.00 -12.45
C TRP A 160 13.82 -11.30 -13.17
N ALA A 161 13.76 -11.25 -14.50
CA ALA A 161 14.80 -10.62 -15.33
C ALA A 161 14.97 -9.10 -15.08
N GLU A 162 14.00 -8.44 -14.46
CA GLU A 162 14.05 -7.00 -14.16
C GLU A 162 14.65 -6.69 -12.77
N HIS A 163 14.96 -7.71 -11.96
CA HIS A 163 15.62 -7.51 -10.68
C HIS A 163 17.11 -7.21 -10.88
N ASP A 164 17.64 -6.29 -10.08
CA ASP A 164 19.08 -6.03 -10.04
C ASP A 164 19.83 -7.25 -9.47
N LEU A 165 21.16 -7.23 -9.56
CA LEU A 165 21.97 -8.36 -9.10
C LEU A 165 21.84 -8.58 -7.59
N GLU A 166 21.86 -7.51 -6.81
CA GLU A 166 21.80 -7.56 -5.34
C GLU A 166 20.50 -8.18 -4.84
N GLN A 167 19.35 -7.77 -5.39
CA GLN A 167 18.04 -8.33 -5.04
C GLN A 167 17.94 -9.82 -5.39
N ARG A 168 18.54 -10.24 -6.50
CA ARG A 168 18.53 -11.65 -6.92
C ARG A 168 19.39 -12.50 -6.01
N GLU A 169 20.63 -12.07 -5.76
CA GLU A 169 21.56 -12.78 -4.86
C GLU A 169 20.99 -12.89 -3.45
N LEU A 170 20.37 -11.83 -2.92
CA LEU A 170 19.75 -11.85 -1.60
C LEU A 170 18.55 -12.79 -1.55
N TYR A 171 17.68 -12.76 -2.58
CA TYR A 171 16.55 -13.69 -2.65
C TYR A 171 17.02 -15.15 -2.74
N GLU A 172 17.98 -15.44 -3.62
CA GLU A 172 18.54 -16.79 -3.78
C GLU A 172 19.21 -17.30 -2.50
N ALA A 173 19.87 -16.42 -1.74
CA ALA A 173 20.46 -16.78 -0.44
C ALA A 173 19.40 -17.12 0.62
N MET A 174 18.23 -16.49 0.58
CA MET A 174 17.15 -16.69 1.57
C MET A 174 16.17 -17.80 1.21
N ALA A 175 15.78 -17.88 -0.07
CA ALA A 175 14.80 -18.82 -0.57
C ALA A 175 15.45 -20.06 -1.20
N GLY A 176 16.68 -19.97 -1.70
CA GLY A 176 17.29 -20.96 -2.59
C GLY A 176 17.09 -20.61 -4.07
N THR A 177 17.82 -21.32 -4.94
CA THR A 177 17.75 -21.13 -6.39
C THR A 177 16.43 -21.66 -6.97
N ASP A 178 15.83 -20.94 -7.93
CA ASP A 178 14.66 -21.35 -8.72
C ASP A 178 13.32 -21.51 -7.96
N ILE A 179 13.15 -20.88 -6.80
CA ILE A 179 11.87 -20.91 -6.07
C ILE A 179 10.97 -19.77 -6.54
N ASP A 180 9.80 -20.12 -7.08
CA ASP A 180 8.68 -19.19 -7.23
C ASP A 180 8.17 -18.80 -5.84
N PRO A 181 8.12 -17.50 -5.48
CA PRO A 181 7.72 -17.08 -4.13
C PRO A 181 6.29 -17.51 -3.78
N PHE A 182 5.46 -17.89 -4.75
CA PHE A 182 4.11 -18.42 -4.56
C PHE A 182 4.01 -19.95 -4.47
N THR A 183 5.08 -20.70 -4.69
CA THR A 183 5.09 -22.17 -4.54
C THR A 183 5.82 -22.58 -3.25
N TYR A 184 5.30 -23.60 -2.59
CA TYR A 184 6.06 -24.30 -1.55
C TYR A 184 7.00 -25.28 -2.26
N ALA A 185 8.28 -25.25 -1.91
CA ALA A 185 9.19 -26.36 -2.19
C ALA A 185 8.79 -27.57 -1.34
#